data_AF-A0A8K0GCU1-F1
#
_entry.id   AF-A0A8K0GCU1-F1
#
_cell.length_a   1.000
_cell.length_b   1.000
_cell.length_c   1.000
_cell.angle_alpha   90.00
_cell.angle_beta   90.00
_cell.angle_gamma   90.00
#
_symmetry.space_group_name_H-M   'P 1'
#
loop_
_entity.id
_entity.type
_entity.pdbx_description
1 polymer ?
#
loop_
_entity_poly.entity_id
_entity_poly.type
_entity_poly.pdbx_seq_one_letter_code
_entity_poly.pdbx_strand_id
1 'polypeptide(L)'
;RKHTDTFSKFEATKGKKQIIAEPSNFASTQLKLFEKPQSVSTDLVNKLVINYIVKLVEGLSEKKHCDRKTLKSKLEAARSTVIGHVKEELAKTKYVCTAADIWSAQNKSYLGVTVHFIDDKNFERKSFVLCCKPFKVFHSFDKIAGVINEVHTFYDLKINKISGTVTVNARNFSKAFNVQGWA
;
A
#
# COMPACT_ATOMS: atom_id res chain seq x y z
N ARG A 1 43.49 -9.14 -19.72
CA ARG A 1 43.33 -10.57 -20.11
C ARG A 1 41.95 -10.72 -20.75
N LYS A 2 41.84 -11.34 -21.92
CA LYS A 2 40.57 -11.53 -22.66
C LYS A 2 40.01 -12.95 -22.48
N HIS A 3 38.68 -13.05 -22.49
CA HIS A 3 37.75 -14.19 -22.66
C HIS A 3 36.37 -13.56 -23.04
N THR A 4 35.43 -14.06 -23.87
CA THR A 4 35.32 -15.23 -24.77
C THR A 4 35.43 -16.61 -24.10
N ASP A 5 34.39 -17.45 -24.00
CA ASP A 5 33.03 -17.47 -24.61
C ASP A 5 32.00 -18.01 -23.55
N THR A 6 30.69 -18.23 -23.73
CA THR A 6 29.88 -18.70 -24.87
C THR A 6 28.41 -18.29 -24.77
N PHE A 7 27.85 -17.78 -25.88
CA PHE A 7 26.41 -17.78 -26.16
C PHE A 7 26.02 -19.12 -26.81
N SER A 8 25.01 -19.81 -26.30
CA SER A 8 24.33 -20.88 -27.03
C SER A 8 23.09 -20.31 -27.74
N LYS A 9 23.02 -20.50 -29.06
CA LYS A 9 21.81 -20.23 -29.84
C LYS A 9 20.68 -21.16 -29.38
N PHE A 10 19.47 -20.60 -29.25
CA PHE A 10 18.26 -21.35 -29.55
C PHE A 10 17.47 -20.57 -30.60
N GLU A 11 17.36 -21.12 -31.81
CA GLU A 11 16.61 -20.49 -32.89
C GLU A 11 15.12 -20.83 -32.69
N ALA A 12 14.28 -19.78 -32.59
CA ALA A 12 12.83 -19.93 -32.52
C ALA A 12 12.18 -19.37 -33.79
N THR A 13 11.54 -20.27 -34.53
CA THR A 13 10.89 -20.11 -35.84
C THR A 13 10.04 -18.84 -35.98
N LYS A 14 10.19 -18.11 -37.09
CA LYS A 14 9.28 -17.03 -37.52
C LYS A 14 7.89 -17.57 -37.88
N GLY A 15 7.06 -17.86 -36.88
CA GLY A 15 5.63 -18.06 -37.04
C GLY A 15 4.91 -16.71 -37.10
N LYS A 16 4.21 -16.40 -38.21
CA LYS A 16 3.30 -15.26 -38.27
C LYS A 16 2.17 -15.47 -37.26
N LYS A 17 2.21 -14.79 -36.10
CA LYS A 17 1.01 -14.57 -35.29
C LYS A 17 0.48 -13.16 -35.52
N GLN A 18 -0.77 -13.17 -35.97
CA GLN A 18 -1.67 -12.08 -36.30
C GLN A 18 -1.53 -10.89 -35.35
N ILE A 19 -1.22 -9.71 -35.89
CA ILE A 19 -1.34 -8.45 -35.16
C ILE A 19 -2.84 -8.18 -35.00
N ILE A 20 -3.38 -8.54 -33.84
CA ILE A 20 -4.65 -7.98 -33.38
C ILE A 20 -4.29 -6.56 -32.94
N ALA A 21 -4.83 -5.57 -33.66
CA ALA A 21 -4.60 -4.17 -33.31
C ALA A 21 -5.08 -3.91 -31.88
N GLU A 22 -4.20 -3.39 -31.02
CA GLU A 22 -4.61 -2.90 -29.72
C GLU A 22 -5.68 -1.81 -29.91
N PRO A 23 -6.83 -1.88 -29.22
CA PRO A 23 -7.75 -0.75 -29.22
C PRO A 23 -7.04 0.43 -28.55
N SER A 24 -6.75 1.46 -29.33
CA SER A 24 -5.96 2.65 -28.97
C SER A 24 -6.65 3.59 -27.97
N ASN A 25 -7.41 3.03 -27.03
CA ASN A 25 -8.33 3.71 -26.13
C ASN A 25 -8.28 3.17 -24.68
N PHE A 26 -7.33 2.28 -24.36
CA PHE A 26 -7.15 1.82 -22.97
C PHE A 26 -6.40 2.85 -22.10
N ALA A 27 -5.43 3.56 -22.68
CA ALA A 27 -4.65 4.60 -22.00
C ALA A 27 -5.49 5.82 -21.56
N SER A 28 -6.55 6.15 -22.31
CA SER A 28 -7.48 7.26 -22.03
C SER A 28 -8.47 6.96 -20.89
N THR A 29 -8.63 5.71 -20.49
CA THR A 29 -9.65 5.30 -19.50
C THR A 29 -9.15 5.36 -18.04
N GLN A 30 -7.83 5.37 -17.80
CA GLN A 30 -7.24 5.40 -16.45
C GLN A 30 -7.28 6.79 -15.77
N LEU A 31 -7.71 7.85 -16.46
CA LEU A 31 -7.68 9.24 -15.97
C LEU A 31 -9.00 9.74 -15.35
N LYS A 32 -9.95 8.86 -15.01
CA LYS A 32 -11.25 9.22 -14.39
C LYS A 32 -11.62 8.50 -13.09
N LEU A 33 -10.70 7.73 -12.49
CA LEU A 33 -10.96 6.97 -11.25
C LEU A 33 -10.57 7.69 -9.95
N PHE A 34 -10.01 8.90 -10.06
CA PHE A 34 -9.95 9.86 -8.97
C PHE A 34 -11.03 10.91 -9.19
N GLU A 35 -12.12 10.82 -8.42
CA GLU A 35 -12.98 11.97 -8.19
C GLU A 35 -12.08 13.13 -7.72
N LYS A 36 -12.33 14.35 -8.22
CA LYS A 36 -11.66 15.54 -7.68
C LYS A 36 -11.83 15.51 -6.15
N PRO A 37 -10.77 15.74 -5.35
CA PRO A 37 -10.89 15.69 -3.89
C PRO A 37 -12.02 16.63 -3.48
N GLN A 38 -13.10 16.05 -2.99
CA GLN A 38 -14.30 16.79 -2.64
C GLN A 38 -13.90 17.75 -1.52
N SER A 39 -14.04 19.06 -1.75
CA SER A 39 -13.59 20.07 -0.81
C SER A 39 -14.44 20.01 0.45
N VAL A 40 -13.98 19.24 1.44
CA VAL A 40 -14.58 19.19 2.77
C VAL A 40 -14.50 20.60 3.36
N SER A 41 -15.65 21.17 3.75
CA SER A 41 -15.65 22.53 4.27
C SER A 41 -14.80 22.62 5.54
N THR A 42 -14.09 23.73 5.70
CA THR A 42 -13.29 23.99 6.90
C THR A 42 -14.15 23.87 8.16
N ASP A 43 -15.43 24.25 8.10
CA ASP A 43 -16.38 24.11 9.19
C ASP A 43 -16.68 22.66 9.56
N LEU A 44 -16.80 21.75 8.58
CA LEU A 44 -17.02 20.33 8.84
C LEU A 44 -15.75 19.69 9.41
N VAL A 45 -14.57 20.04 8.90
CA VAL A 45 -13.28 19.61 9.48
C VAL A 45 -13.15 20.12 10.91
N ASN A 46 -13.38 21.41 11.15
CA ASN A 46 -13.33 22.02 12.48
C ASN A 46 -14.33 21.37 13.43
N LYS A 47 -15.57 21.12 13.00
CA LYS A 47 -16.60 20.46 13.82
C LYS A 47 -16.20 19.03 14.17
N LEU A 48 -15.61 18.27 13.25
CA LEU A 48 -15.11 16.91 13.53
C LEU A 48 -13.89 16.92 14.47
N VAL A 49 -12.95 17.85 14.26
CA VAL A 49 -11.76 18.02 15.12
C VAL A 49 -12.15 18.48 16.52
N ILE A 50 -13.05 19.46 16.65
CA ILE A 50 -13.59 19.93 17.94
C ILE A 50 -14.33 18.80 18.64
N ASN A 51 -15.21 18.07 17.96
CA ASN A 51 -15.91 16.92 18.57
C ASN A 51 -14.95 15.81 19.02
N TYR A 52 -13.84 15.60 18.32
CA TYR A 52 -12.80 14.66 18.74
C TYR A 52 -12.02 15.17 19.97
N ILE A 53 -11.64 16.46 19.98
CA ILE A 53 -10.96 17.09 21.11
C ILE A 53 -11.86 17.11 22.35
N VAL A 54 -13.14 17.46 22.22
CA VAL A 54 -14.13 17.46 23.31
C VAL A 54 -14.25 16.05 23.90
N LYS A 55 -14.48 15.02 23.09
CA LYS A 55 -14.49 13.61 23.56
C LYS A 55 -13.18 13.19 24.25
N LEU A 56 -12.05 13.71 23.79
CA LEU A 56 -10.74 13.41 24.37
C LEU A 56 -10.55 14.12 25.72
N VAL A 57 -11.04 15.36 25.86
CA VAL A 57 -11.02 16.15 27.12
C VAL A 57 -12.01 15.60 28.15
N GLU A 58 -13.25 15.29 27.74
CA GLU A 58 -14.25 14.60 28.58
C GLU A 58 -13.73 13.24 29.06
N GLY A 59 -13.02 12.50 28.20
CA GLY A 59 -12.34 11.26 28.56
C GLY A 59 -11.17 11.42 29.54
N LEU A 60 -10.66 12.65 29.73
CA LEU A 60 -9.57 13.00 30.64
C LEU A 60 -10.06 13.60 31.97
N SER A 61 -11.21 14.28 32.01
CA SER A 61 -11.64 15.07 33.18
C SER A 61 -12.14 14.24 34.38
N GLU A 62 -12.62 13.01 34.17
CA GLU A 62 -13.31 12.23 35.22
C GLU A 62 -12.60 10.92 35.64
N LYS A 63 -11.48 10.56 35.00
CA LYS A 63 -10.84 9.24 35.22
C LYS A 63 -9.37 9.38 35.58
N LYS A 64 -8.95 8.64 36.62
CA LYS A 64 -7.55 8.43 36.98
C LYS A 64 -6.74 8.12 35.72
N HIS A 65 -5.88 9.04 35.31
CA HIS A 65 -5.15 8.95 34.04
C HIS A 65 -4.44 7.59 33.95
N CYS A 66 -4.65 6.88 32.85
CA CYS A 66 -4.02 5.59 32.67
C CYS A 66 -2.51 5.79 32.50
N ASP A 67 -1.71 5.00 33.22
CA ASP A 67 -0.26 5.09 33.11
C ASP A 67 0.21 4.70 31.69
N ARG A 68 1.45 5.05 31.37
CA ARG A 68 2.06 4.75 30.06
C ARG A 68 1.99 3.26 29.69
N LYS A 69 2.05 2.36 30.68
CA LYS A 69 1.95 0.90 30.47
C LYS A 69 0.53 0.50 30.06
N THR A 70 -0.48 1.00 30.77
CA THR A 70 -1.90 0.77 30.49
C THR A 70 -2.30 1.35 29.13
N LEU A 71 -1.85 2.56 28.80
CA LEU A 71 -2.11 3.16 27.48
C LEU A 71 -1.48 2.33 26.36
N LYS A 72 -0.22 1.91 26.51
CA LYS A 72 0.43 1.02 25.54
C LYS A 72 -0.34 -0.30 25.40
N SER A 73 -0.70 -0.95 26.50
CA SER A 73 -1.46 -2.21 26.49
C SER A 73 -2.79 -2.08 25.73
N LYS A 74 -3.56 -1.01 26.01
CA LYS A 74 -4.80 -0.71 25.28
C LYS A 74 -4.59 -0.46 23.78
N LEU A 75 -3.51 0.26 23.42
CA LEU A 75 -3.17 0.52 22.03
C LEU A 75 -2.77 -0.76 21.27
N GLU A 76 -1.96 -1.63 21.88
CA GLU A 76 -1.57 -2.91 21.27
C GLU A 76 -2.78 -3.86 21.15
N ALA A 77 -3.69 -3.87 22.14
CA ALA A 77 -4.93 -4.63 22.05
C ALA A 77 -5.82 -4.13 20.89
N ALA A 78 -6.06 -2.81 20.80
CA ALA A 78 -6.82 -2.22 19.70
C ALA A 78 -6.16 -2.47 18.33
N ARG A 79 -4.83 -2.37 18.25
CA ARG A 79 -4.04 -2.71 17.06
C ARG A 79 -4.24 -4.18 16.67
N SER A 80 -4.23 -5.10 17.63
CA SER A 80 -4.47 -6.53 17.39
C SER A 80 -5.87 -6.77 16.81
N THR A 81 -6.91 -6.16 17.39
CA THR A 81 -8.29 -6.22 16.87
C THR A 81 -8.39 -5.72 15.43
N VAL A 82 -7.76 -4.57 15.11
CA VAL A 82 -7.76 -4.02 13.74
C VAL A 82 -6.99 -4.94 12.78
N ILE A 83 -5.85 -5.50 13.19
CA ILE A 83 -5.09 -6.46 12.35
C ILE A 83 -5.92 -7.72 12.07
N GLY A 84 -6.64 -8.25 13.08
CA GLY A 84 -7.55 -9.38 12.91
C GLY A 84 -8.63 -9.08 11.88
N HIS A 85 -9.36 -7.97 12.06
CA HIS A 85 -10.40 -7.54 11.13
C HIS A 85 -9.88 -7.35 9.69
N VAL A 86 -8.73 -6.68 9.51
CA VAL A 86 -8.11 -6.50 8.19
C VAL A 86 -7.76 -7.86 7.56
N LYS A 87 -7.21 -8.82 8.33
CA LYS A 87 -6.92 -10.17 7.82
C LYS A 87 -8.18 -10.92 7.41
N GLU A 88 -9.27 -10.83 8.18
CA GLU A 88 -10.55 -11.46 7.83
C GLU A 88 -11.15 -10.89 6.54
N GLU A 89 -11.14 -9.57 6.36
CA GLU A 89 -11.63 -8.92 5.14
C GLU A 89 -10.76 -9.27 3.92
N LEU A 90 -9.44 -9.28 4.09
CA LEU A 90 -8.52 -9.71 3.05
C LEU A 90 -8.69 -11.19 2.71
N ALA A 91 -8.95 -12.07 3.69
CA ALA A 91 -9.17 -13.50 3.44
C ALA A 91 -10.40 -13.77 2.54
N LYS A 92 -11.48 -13.01 2.74
CA LYS A 92 -12.73 -13.09 1.94
C LYS A 92 -12.54 -12.59 0.49
N THR A 93 -11.61 -11.66 0.28
CA THR A 93 -11.44 -10.94 -0.98
C THR A 93 -10.62 -11.73 -2.00
N LYS A 94 -11.06 -11.81 -3.27
CA LYS A 94 -10.32 -12.56 -4.31
C LYS A 94 -9.05 -11.84 -4.79
N TYR A 95 -9.13 -10.54 -5.04
CA TYR A 95 -8.06 -9.73 -5.60
C TYR A 95 -7.92 -8.38 -4.88
N VAL A 96 -6.68 -7.90 -4.73
CA VAL A 96 -6.38 -6.62 -4.09
C VAL A 96 -5.36 -5.82 -4.90
N CYS A 97 -5.43 -4.50 -4.83
CA CYS A 97 -4.33 -3.62 -5.22
C CYS A 97 -3.65 -3.10 -3.95
N THR A 98 -2.32 -3.08 -3.90
CA THR A 98 -1.61 -2.32 -2.87
C THR A 98 -1.17 -0.95 -3.39
N ALA A 99 -0.89 -0.01 -2.50
CA ALA A 99 -0.12 1.19 -2.84
C ALA A 99 0.99 1.36 -1.82
N ALA A 100 2.20 1.68 -2.28
CA ALA A 100 3.37 1.90 -1.44
C ALA A 100 3.95 3.30 -1.71
N ASP A 101 4.09 4.08 -0.65
CA ASP A 101 4.62 5.44 -0.69
C ASP A 101 5.80 5.58 0.26
N ILE A 102 6.76 6.41 -0.13
CA ILE A 102 7.93 6.78 0.65
C ILE A 102 8.10 8.30 0.57
N TRP A 103 7.93 8.95 1.72
CA TRP A 103 8.10 10.39 1.86
C TRP A 103 9.13 10.70 2.95
N SER A 104 9.65 11.93 2.91
CA SER A 104 10.54 12.47 3.93
C SER A 104 9.88 13.66 4.63
N ALA A 105 9.95 13.67 5.96
CA ALA A 105 9.44 14.74 6.81
C ALA A 105 10.37 14.91 8.03
N GLN A 106 10.68 16.15 8.41
CA GLN A 106 11.51 16.45 9.59
C GLN A 106 12.83 15.65 9.66
N ASN A 107 13.58 15.62 8.56
CA ASN A 107 14.84 14.88 8.39
C ASN A 107 14.74 13.36 8.64
N LYS A 108 13.53 12.78 8.51
CA LYS A 108 13.26 11.35 8.62
C LYS A 108 12.51 10.88 7.39
N SER A 109 12.85 9.69 6.91
CA SER A 109 12.08 9.01 5.87
C SER A 109 11.07 8.04 6.48
N TYR A 110 9.96 7.84 5.79
CA TYR A 110 8.86 6.98 6.18
C TYR A 110 8.46 6.10 5.01
N LEU A 111 7.89 4.93 5.30
CA LEU A 111 7.30 4.05 4.31
C LEU A 111 5.87 3.70 4.75
N GLY A 112 4.91 3.98 3.87
CA GLY A 112 3.51 3.60 4.00
C GLY A 112 3.15 2.51 3.00
N VAL A 113 2.31 1.57 3.41
CA VAL A 113 1.66 0.61 2.52
C VAL A 113 0.17 0.58 2.84
N THR A 114 -0.66 0.77 1.83
CA THR A 114 -2.11 0.59 1.89
C THR A 114 -2.54 -0.56 0.98
N VAL A 115 -3.73 -1.09 1.24
CA VAL A 115 -4.41 -2.07 0.40
C VAL A 115 -5.82 -1.57 0.08
N HIS A 116 -6.24 -1.82 -1.16
CA HIS A 116 -7.50 -1.38 -1.72
C HIS A 116 -8.13 -2.54 -2.49
N PHE A 117 -9.44 -2.71 -2.33
CA PHE A 117 -10.22 -3.70 -3.07
C PHE A 117 -11.69 -3.26 -3.15
N ILE A 118 -12.43 -3.90 -4.04
CA ILE A 118 -13.88 -3.75 -4.13
C ILE A 118 -14.51 -4.93 -3.36
N ASP A 119 -15.47 -4.65 -2.49
CA ASP A 119 -16.26 -5.71 -1.84
C ASP A 119 -17.28 -6.29 -2.82
N ASP A 120 -17.20 -7.59 -3.07
CA ASP A 120 -18.04 -8.31 -4.04
C ASP A 120 -19.55 -8.29 -3.70
N LYS A 121 -19.96 -7.86 -2.50
CA LYS A 121 -21.37 -7.81 -2.06
C LYS A 121 -22.06 -6.49 -2.34
N ASN A 122 -21.36 -5.36 -2.16
CA ASN A 122 -21.95 -4.02 -2.27
C ASN A 122 -21.20 -3.11 -3.26
N PHE A 123 -20.15 -3.62 -3.89
CA PHE A 123 -19.29 -2.91 -4.85
C PHE A 123 -18.61 -1.64 -4.28
N GLU A 124 -18.52 -1.52 -2.96
CA GLU A 124 -17.81 -0.41 -2.32
C GLU A 124 -16.29 -0.64 -2.29
N ARG A 125 -15.53 0.43 -2.48
CA ARG A 125 -14.07 0.40 -2.38
C ARG A 125 -13.63 0.45 -0.91
N LYS A 126 -13.21 -0.70 -0.38
CA LYS A 126 -12.55 -0.81 0.93
C LYS A 126 -11.07 -0.44 0.82
N SER A 127 -10.55 0.19 1.88
CA SER A 127 -9.17 0.70 1.94
C SER A 127 -8.61 0.57 3.36
N PHE A 128 -7.44 -0.05 3.52
CA PHE A 128 -6.79 -0.23 4.81
C PHE A 128 -5.31 0.14 4.77
N VAL A 129 -4.80 0.70 5.88
CA VAL A 129 -3.37 0.92 6.08
C VAL A 129 -2.74 -0.36 6.63
N LEU A 130 -1.84 -0.98 5.86
CA LEU A 130 -1.09 -2.17 6.28
C LEU A 130 0.18 -1.79 7.03
N CYS A 131 0.84 -0.70 6.61
CA CYS A 131 2.08 -0.23 7.20
C CYS A 131 2.17 1.30 7.20
N CYS A 132 2.76 1.85 8.25
CA CYS A 132 3.31 3.19 8.30
C CYS A 132 4.44 3.16 9.32
N LYS A 133 5.70 3.08 8.86
CA LYS A 133 6.87 2.98 9.75
C LYS A 133 8.03 3.88 9.30
N PRO A 134 8.85 4.41 10.24
CA PRO A 134 10.07 5.13 9.90
C PRO A 134 11.02 4.24 9.08
N PHE A 135 11.42 4.72 7.90
CA PHE A 135 12.33 4.03 7.00
C PHE A 135 13.74 4.59 7.23
N LYS A 136 14.48 3.97 8.15
CA LYS A 136 15.78 4.48 8.65
C LYS A 136 16.98 4.21 7.73
N VAL A 137 16.79 3.52 6.61
CA VAL A 137 17.88 3.08 5.73
C VAL A 137 17.98 4.02 4.54
N PHE A 138 19.18 4.16 3.95
CA PHE A 138 19.31 4.69 2.60
C PHE A 138 18.28 4.02 1.68
N HIS A 139 17.69 4.80 0.76
CA HIS A 139 16.57 4.39 -0.09
C HIS A 139 16.96 3.38 -1.18
N SER A 140 17.60 2.27 -0.81
CA SER A 140 17.97 1.21 -1.74
C SER A 140 16.76 0.33 -2.07
N PHE A 141 16.65 -0.02 -3.36
CA PHE A 141 15.51 -0.74 -3.92
C PHE A 141 15.25 -2.11 -3.24
N ASP A 142 16.31 -2.79 -2.80
CA ASP A 142 16.25 -4.07 -2.07
C ASP A 142 15.58 -3.93 -0.70
N LYS A 143 15.83 -2.82 0.01
CA LYS A 143 15.24 -2.56 1.33
C LYS A 143 13.77 -2.16 1.22
N ILE A 144 13.41 -1.45 0.16
CA ILE A 144 12.01 -1.12 -0.17
C ILE A 144 11.24 -2.40 -0.49
N ALA A 145 11.77 -3.24 -1.40
CA ALA A 145 11.19 -4.54 -1.73
C ALA A 145 11.05 -5.44 -0.49
N GLY A 146 12.10 -5.53 0.34
CA GLY A 146 12.09 -6.33 1.58
C GLY A 146 10.98 -5.91 2.55
N VAL A 147 10.77 -4.60 2.76
CA VAL A 147 9.69 -4.11 3.63
C VAL A 147 8.31 -4.33 3.02
N ILE A 148 8.13 -4.17 1.70
CA ILE A 148 6.86 -4.48 1.03
C ILE A 148 6.54 -5.97 1.16
N ASN A 149 7.52 -6.85 0.93
CA ASN A 149 7.35 -8.30 1.05
C ASN A 149 7.10 -8.75 2.50
N GLU A 150 7.74 -8.12 3.49
CA GLU A 150 7.46 -8.31 4.92
C GLU A 150 5.99 -7.99 5.24
N VAL A 151 5.48 -6.87 4.73
CA VAL A 151 4.09 -6.45 4.92
C VAL A 151 3.11 -7.39 4.20
N HIS A 152 3.38 -7.74 2.95
CA HIS A 152 2.55 -8.70 2.20
C HIS A 152 2.50 -10.06 2.92
N THR A 153 3.64 -10.59 3.36
CA THR A 153 3.74 -11.85 4.12
C THR A 153 2.96 -11.76 5.44
N PHE A 154 3.08 -10.66 6.19
CA PHE A 154 2.39 -10.49 7.47
C PHE A 154 0.85 -10.54 7.34
N TYR A 155 0.30 -10.08 6.21
CA TYR A 155 -1.14 -10.09 5.91
C TYR A 155 -1.60 -11.26 5.01
N ASP A 156 -0.76 -12.27 4.76
CA ASP A 156 -1.00 -13.40 3.81
C ASP A 156 -1.42 -12.94 2.40
N LEU A 157 -0.86 -11.82 1.93
CA LEU A 157 -1.04 -11.31 0.58
C LEU A 157 -0.09 -12.03 -0.38
N LYS A 158 -0.50 -13.21 -0.82
CA LYS A 158 0.18 -14.00 -1.85
C LYS A 158 0.18 -13.26 -3.19
N ILE A 159 1.24 -13.45 -3.99
CA ILE A 159 1.44 -12.70 -5.25
C ILE A 159 0.27 -12.84 -6.25
N ASN A 160 -0.38 -14.01 -6.31
CA ASN A 160 -1.55 -14.27 -7.16
C ASN A 160 -2.84 -13.55 -6.71
N LYS A 161 -2.86 -12.98 -5.50
CA LYS A 161 -3.95 -12.17 -4.94
C LYS A 161 -3.75 -10.68 -5.22
N ILE A 162 -2.52 -10.25 -5.50
CA ILE A 162 -2.16 -8.85 -5.73
C ILE A 162 -2.26 -8.56 -7.24
N SER A 163 -3.28 -7.80 -7.65
CA SER A 163 -3.45 -7.37 -9.06
C SER A 163 -2.42 -6.33 -9.49
N GLY A 164 -1.77 -5.66 -8.55
CA GLY A 164 -0.73 -4.68 -8.79
C GLY A 164 -0.37 -3.90 -7.52
N THR A 165 0.74 -3.18 -7.56
CA THR A 165 1.08 -2.19 -6.54
C THR A 165 1.33 -0.84 -7.18
N VAL A 166 0.57 0.17 -6.79
CA VAL A 166 0.82 1.56 -7.17
C VAL A 166 1.98 2.11 -6.34
N THR A 167 2.95 2.75 -6.97
CA THR A 167 4.08 3.37 -6.28
C THR A 167 4.29 4.79 -6.76
N VAL A 168 4.78 5.68 -5.89
CA VAL A 168 5.29 6.98 -6.35
C VAL A 168 6.49 6.78 -7.28
N ASN A 169 6.60 7.60 -8.32
CA ASN A 169 7.61 7.47 -9.39
C ASN A 169 9.02 7.92 -8.94
N ALA A 170 9.54 7.30 -7.88
CA ALA A 170 10.94 7.40 -7.49
C ALA A 170 11.71 6.24 -8.15
N ARG A 171 12.88 6.53 -8.74
CA ARG A 171 13.74 5.56 -9.45
C ARG A 171 14.00 4.24 -8.70
N ASN A 172 13.98 4.29 -7.37
CA ASN A 172 14.20 3.12 -6.51
C ASN A 172 13.00 2.17 -6.45
N PHE A 173 11.76 2.65 -6.63
CA PHE A 173 10.59 1.78 -6.80
C PHE A 173 10.62 1.04 -8.13
N SER A 174 10.84 1.73 -9.25
CA SER A 174 10.93 1.09 -10.57
C SER A 174 12.00 -0.02 -10.59
N LYS A 175 13.15 0.22 -9.96
CA LYS A 175 14.20 -0.81 -9.82
C LYS A 175 13.80 -1.95 -8.88
N ALA A 176 13.08 -1.68 -7.79
CA ALA A 176 12.59 -2.72 -6.88
C ALA A 176 11.63 -3.68 -7.60
N PHE A 177 10.63 -3.13 -8.28
CA PHE A 177 9.59 -3.90 -8.97
C PHE A 177 10.16 -4.74 -10.12
N ASN A 178 11.04 -4.17 -10.94
CA ASN A 178 11.70 -4.90 -12.02
C ASN A 178 12.57 -6.07 -11.51
N VAL A 179 13.31 -5.89 -10.40
CA VAL A 179 14.19 -6.95 -9.87
C VAL A 179 13.40 -8.05 -9.16
N GLN A 180 12.24 -7.74 -8.57
CA GLN A 180 11.38 -8.74 -7.92
C GLN A 180 10.41 -9.45 -8.89
N GLY A 181 10.34 -9.04 -10.16
CA GLY A 181 9.35 -9.58 -11.10
C GLY A 181 7.91 -9.16 -10.76
N TRP A 182 7.74 -7.95 -10.21
CA TRP A 182 6.44 -7.37 -9.85
C TRP A 182 5.94 -6.33 -10.88
N ALA A 183 6.69 -6.12 -11.95
CA ALA A 183 6.41 -5.19 -13.05
C ALA A 183 5.96 -5.93 -14.32
#